data_AF-A0A497P0V1-F1
#
_entry.id   AF-A0A497P0V1-F1
#
_cell.length_a   1.000
_cell.length_b   1.000
_cell.length_c   1.000
_cell.angle_alpha   90.00
_cell.angle_beta   90.00
_cell.angle_gamma   90.00
#
_symmetry.space_group_name_H-M   'P 1'
#
loop_
_entity.id
_entity.type
_entity.pdbx_description
1 polymer ?
#
loop_
_entity_poly.entity_id
_entity_poly.type
_entity_poly.pdbx_seq_one_letter_code
_entity_poly.pdbx_strand_id
1 'polypeptide(L)'
;MDIKLIISKLDKYIKAEKGVGIAEYLGISTSAVSNWKARNSLNVKLILTKCESWLNPDWLLTGEGPMLKGDQKETTYNMVNEPEPTFGL
;
A
#
# COMPACT_ATOMS: atom_id res chain seq x y z
N MET A 1 -14.13 -4.34 -4.21
CA MET A 1 -12.82 -4.56 -3.57
C MET A 1 -12.35 -5.99 -3.85
N ASP A 2 -11.30 -6.15 -4.65
CA ASP A 2 -10.75 -7.47 -5.00
C ASP A 2 -9.69 -7.92 -3.99
N ILE A 3 -10.05 -8.87 -3.10
CA ILE A 3 -9.13 -9.38 -2.06
C ILE A 3 -7.89 -10.01 -2.70
N LYS A 4 -8.06 -10.67 -3.85
CA LYS A 4 -6.95 -11.23 -4.63
C LYS A 4 -5.93 -10.16 -5.03
N LEU A 5 -6.41 -8.99 -5.45
CA LEU A 5 -5.56 -7.87 -5.87
C LEU A 5 -4.83 -7.28 -4.66
N ILE A 6 -5.54 -7.08 -3.54
CA ILE A 6 -4.94 -6.57 -2.29
C ILE A 6 -3.83 -7.49 -1.79
N ILE A 7 -4.10 -8.78 -1.66
CA ILE A 7 -3.10 -9.75 -1.20
C ILE A 7 -1.91 -9.79 -2.16
N SER A 8 -2.14 -9.69 -3.47
CA SER A 8 -1.06 -9.68 -4.46
C SER A 8 -0.19 -8.42 -4.37
N LYS A 9 -0.79 -7.25 -4.10
CA LYS A 9 -0.06 -6.00 -3.88
C LYS A 9 0.77 -6.05 -2.59
N LEU A 10 0.17 -6.52 -1.50
CA LEU A 10 0.87 -6.71 -0.22
C LEU A 10 2.05 -7.68 -0.36
N ASP A 11 1.85 -8.84 -0.99
CA ASP A 11 2.91 -9.83 -1.20
C ASP A 11 4.07 -9.27 -2.02
N LYS A 12 3.77 -8.52 -3.09
CA LYS A 12 4.81 -7.85 -3.89
C LYS A 12 5.61 -6.83 -3.06
N TYR A 13 4.93 -6.01 -2.28
CA TYR A 13 5.58 -4.99 -1.46
C TYR A 13 6.44 -5.61 -0.36
N ILE A 14 5.90 -6.58 0.38
CA ILE A 14 6.64 -7.27 1.45
C ILE A 14 7.86 -8.02 0.87
N LYS A 15 7.73 -8.65 -0.30
CA LYS A 15 8.89 -9.26 -0.98
C LYS A 15 9.94 -8.23 -1.38
N ALA A 16 9.55 -7.06 -1.87
CA ALA A 16 10.49 -6.01 -2.23
C ALA A 16 11.20 -5.41 -0.99
N GLU A 17 10.47 -5.22 0.10
CA GLU A 17 10.95 -4.55 1.32
C GLU A 17 11.69 -5.49 2.28
N LYS A 18 11.23 -6.73 2.43
CA LYS A 18 11.72 -7.71 3.43
C LYS A 18 12.25 -9.00 2.83
N GLY A 19 12.05 -9.25 1.53
CA GLY A 19 12.51 -10.48 0.88
C GLY A 19 11.72 -11.74 1.24
N VAL A 20 10.63 -11.62 2.02
CA VAL A 20 9.80 -12.74 2.48
C VAL A 20 8.39 -12.67 1.89
N GLY A 21 7.68 -13.79 1.89
CA GLY A 21 6.29 -13.84 1.43
C GLY A 21 5.31 -13.27 2.47
N ILE A 22 4.12 -12.84 2.02
CA ILE A 22 3.08 -12.30 2.90
C ILE A 22 2.66 -13.29 4.01
N ALA A 23 2.62 -14.59 3.72
CA ALA A 23 2.26 -15.62 4.69
C ALA A 23 3.27 -15.66 5.84
N GLU A 24 4.56 -15.67 5.51
CA GLU A 24 5.65 -15.70 6.47
C GLU A 24 5.72 -14.41 7.28
N TYR A 25 5.55 -13.26 6.63
CA TYR A 25 5.52 -11.95 7.30
C TYR A 25 4.36 -11.82 8.30
N LEU A 26 3.17 -12.31 7.93
CA LEU A 26 2.00 -12.31 8.82
C LEU A 26 2.10 -13.40 9.91
N GLY A 27 3.00 -14.38 9.77
CA GLY A 27 3.10 -15.54 10.65
C GLY A 27 1.92 -16.51 10.50
N ILE A 28 1.37 -16.64 9.29
CA ILE A 28 0.27 -17.55 8.96
C ILE A 28 0.70 -18.56 7.89
N SER A 29 -0.09 -19.63 7.74
CA SER A 29 0.17 -20.61 6.68
C SER A 29 -0.16 -20.05 5.30
N THR A 30 0.56 -20.51 4.27
CA THR A 30 0.24 -20.22 2.86
C THR A 30 -1.18 -20.66 2.50
N SER A 31 -1.67 -21.74 3.11
CA SER A 31 -3.05 -22.20 3.01
C SER A 31 -4.06 -21.17 3.52
N ALA A 32 -3.75 -20.44 4.60
CA ALA A 32 -4.63 -19.38 5.10
C ALA A 32 -4.76 -18.24 4.08
N VAL A 33 -3.66 -17.82 3.46
CA VAL A 33 -3.65 -16.82 2.38
C VAL A 33 -4.45 -17.30 1.17
N SER A 34 -4.32 -18.57 0.77
CA SER A 34 -5.12 -19.16 -0.30
C SER A 34 -6.60 -19.19 0.05
N ASN A 35 -6.95 -19.51 1.28
CA ASN A 35 -8.34 -19.52 1.75
C ASN A 35 -8.95 -18.12 1.73
N TRP A 36 -8.17 -17.08 2.06
CA TRP A 36 -8.63 -15.70 1.95
C TRP A 36 -8.95 -15.29 0.52
N LYS A 37 -8.10 -15.69 -0.44
CA LYS A 37 -8.32 -15.45 -1.88
C LYS A 37 -9.54 -16.20 -2.41
N ALA A 38 -9.76 -17.43 -1.95
CA ALA A 38 -10.86 -18.27 -2.38
C ALA A 38 -12.21 -17.79 -1.84
N ARG A 39 -12.24 -17.39 -0.56
CA ARG A 39 -13.46 -16.94 0.14
C ARG A 39 -13.73 -15.44 -0.02
N ASN A 40 -12.89 -14.73 -0.78
CA ASN A 40 -12.92 -13.28 -0.97
C ASN A 40 -13.05 -12.52 0.36
N SER A 41 -12.32 -12.98 1.38
CA SER A 41 -12.39 -12.47 2.75
C SER A 41 -11.00 -12.50 3.36
N LEU A 42 -10.59 -11.44 4.05
CA LEU A 42 -9.32 -11.38 4.75
C LEU A 42 -9.51 -10.95 6.20
N ASN A 43 -8.54 -11.25 7.04
CA ASN A 43 -8.51 -10.73 8.40
C ASN A 43 -7.84 -9.36 8.39
N VAL A 44 -8.64 -8.31 8.15
CA VAL A 44 -8.19 -6.90 8.14
C VAL A 44 -7.45 -6.56 9.43
N LYS A 45 -7.98 -6.97 10.58
CA LYS A 45 -7.40 -6.70 11.89
C LYS A 45 -5.99 -7.30 12.02
N LEU A 46 -5.80 -8.55 11.57
CA LEU A 46 -4.49 -9.19 11.60
C LEU A 46 -3.47 -8.45 10.73
N ILE A 47 -3.86 -8.07 9.51
CA ILE A 47 -2.97 -7.33 8.61
C ILE A 47 -2.65 -5.96 9.19
N LEU A 48 -3.64 -5.24 9.72
CA LEU A 48 -3.40 -3.94 10.35
C LEU A 48 -2.47 -4.06 11.55
N THR A 49 -2.63 -5.05 12.41
CA THR A 49 -1.71 -5.23 13.56
C THR A 49 -0.29 -5.56 13.12
N LYS A 50 -0.10 -6.34 12.04
CA LYS A 50 1.24 -6.72 11.57
C LYS A 50 1.91 -5.63 10.72
N CYS A 51 1.13 -4.90 9.94
CA CYS A 51 1.59 -3.90 8.99
C CYS A 51 1.28 -2.46 9.44
N GLU A 52 0.91 -2.24 10.71
CA GLU A 52 0.38 -0.97 11.22
C GLU A 52 1.29 0.22 10.91
N SER A 53 2.59 -0.03 10.97
CA SER A 53 3.66 0.95 10.85
C SER A 53 3.77 1.56 9.45
N TRP A 54 3.33 0.86 8.40
CA TRP A 54 3.50 1.30 7.02
C TRP A 54 2.23 1.20 6.16
N LEU A 55 1.25 0.38 6.53
CA LEU A 55 0.04 0.14 5.73
C LEU A 55 -1.08 1.11 6.09
N ASN A 56 -1.75 1.64 5.08
CA ASN A 56 -2.93 2.48 5.23
C ASN A 56 -4.21 1.64 5.46
N PRO A 57 -4.93 1.82 6.59
CA PRO A 57 -6.19 1.13 6.85
C PRO A 57 -7.30 1.48 5.87
N ASP A 58 -7.38 2.73 5.42
CA ASP A 58 -8.44 3.15 4.48
C ASP A 58 -8.28 2.44 3.14
N TRP A 59 -7.04 2.32 2.65
CA TRP A 59 -6.72 1.54 1.46
C TRP A 59 -7.05 0.06 1.62
N LEU A 60 -6.81 -0.51 2.80
CA LEU A 60 -7.12 -1.91 3.07
C LEU A 60 -8.64 -2.16 3.16
N LEU A 61 -9.45 -1.17 3.54
CA LEU A 61 -10.89 -1.30 3.67
C LEU A 61 -11.63 -1.00 2.36
N THR A 62 -11.17 -0.01 1.60
CA THR A 62 -11.82 0.48 0.38
C THR A 62 -11.18 -0.11 -0.88
N GLY A 63 -9.89 -0.43 -0.84
CA GLY A 63 -9.07 -0.73 -2.02
C GLY A 63 -8.63 0.52 -2.79
N GLU A 64 -8.98 1.71 -2.31
CA GLU A 64 -8.77 3.00 -2.98
C GLU A 64 -7.71 3.84 -2.24
N GLY A 65 -7.03 4.72 -2.97
CA GLY A 65 -6.01 5.60 -2.41
C GLY A 65 -4.62 4.97 -2.23
N PRO A 66 -3.74 5.60 -1.43
CA PRO A 66 -2.35 5.15 -1.25
C PRO A 66 -2.28 3.96 -0.29
N MET A 67 -1.58 2.92 -0.70
CA MET A 67 -1.34 1.72 0.12
C MET A 67 -0.50 2.02 1.36
N LEU A 68 0.50 2.91 1.24
CA LEU A 68 1.43 3.21 2.31
C LEU A 68 1.01 4.48 3.07
N LYS A 69 1.09 4.44 4.40
CA LYS A 69 1.02 5.64 5.25
C LYS A 69 2.27 6.47 4.98
N GLY A 70 2.13 7.58 4.27
CA GLY A 70 3.25 8.49 3.97
C GLY A 70 3.68 8.54 2.51
N ASP A 71 3.05 7.79 1.59
CA ASP A 71 3.23 8.03 0.14
C ASP A 71 2.43 9.25 -0.35
N GLN A 72 1.98 10.10 0.58
CA GLN A 72 1.79 11.52 0.30
C GLN A 72 3.19 12.15 0.22
N LYS A 73 3.96 11.73 -0.80
CA LYS A 73 4.97 12.63 -1.32
C LYS A 73 4.18 13.86 -1.70
N GLU A 74 4.38 14.92 -0.94
CA GLU A 74 4.15 16.27 -1.40
C GLU A 74 4.68 16.33 -2.84
N THR A 75 3.78 16.16 -3.82
CA THR A 75 3.91 16.93 -5.03
C THR A 75 3.51 18.32 -4.59
N THR A 76 4.40 18.96 -3.82
CA THR A 76 4.64 20.38 -3.96
C THR A 76 4.76 20.56 -5.46
N TYR A 77 3.73 21.16 -6.05
CA TYR A 77 3.77 21.76 -7.37
C TYR A 77 4.83 22.88 -7.33
N ASN A 78 6.10 22.49 -7.26
CA ASN A 78 7.20 23.30 -7.72
C ASN A 78 7.17 23.16 -9.24
N MET A 79 6.29 23.92 -9.92
CA MET A 79 6.31 24.23 -11.36
C MET A 79 5.00 24.97 -11.76
N VAL A 80 4.84 26.21 -11.31
CA VAL A 80 4.54 27.28 -12.28
C VAL A 80 5.85 28.04 -12.41
N ASN A 81 6.59 27.70 -13.46
CA ASN A 81 7.67 28.55 -13.93
C ASN A 81 7.02 29.83 -14.48
N GLU A 82 7.42 30.98 -13.97
CA GLU A 82 7.61 32.13 -14.86
C GLU A 82 8.81 32.93 -14.33
N PRO A 83 9.95 33.02 -15.06
CA PRO A 83 10.91 34.07 -14.77
C PRO A 83 10.19 35.40 -15.03
N GLU A 84 10.12 36.25 -14.00
CA GLU A 84 9.64 37.64 -14.06
C GLU A 84 10.05 38.29 -15.39
N PRO A 85 9.14 38.95 -16.13
CA PRO A 85 9.53 39.69 -17.32
C PRO A 85 10.50 40.80 -16.89
N THR A 86 11.77 40.64 -17.23
CA THR A 86 12.78 41.69 -17.04
C THR A 86 12.31 42.93 -17.79
N PHE A 87 11.82 43.94 -17.07
CA PHE A 87 11.55 45.26 -17.63
C PHE A 87 12.90 45.82 -18.12
N GLY A 88 13.13 45.70 -19.43
CA GLY A 88 14.27 46.29 -20.11
C GLY A 88 13.99 47.75 -20.43
N LEU A 89 14.75 48.63 -19.76
CA LEU A 89 15.09 50.04 -20.04
C LEU A 89 13.94 51.05 -20.21
#